data_AF-A0A9N9NYC5-F1
#
_entry.id   AF-A0A9N9NYC5-F1
#
_cell.length_a   1.000
_cell.length_b   1.000
_cell.length_c   1.000
_cell.angle_alpha   90.00
_cell.angle_beta   90.00
_cell.angle_gamma   90.00
#
_symmetry.space_group_name_H-M   'P 1'
#
loop_
_entity.id
_entity.type
_entity.pdbx_description
1 polymer ?
#
loop_
_entity_poly.entity_id
_entity_poly.type
_entity_poly.pdbx_seq_one_letter_code
_entity_poly.pdbx_strand_id
1 'polypeptide(L)'
;LITYLKGRESNFWSYMEFLTLNRTIIIESPPFTNNWTGLNGTWFKRFVQASEELGPVSTAVVEEKVDVRLYWEDVIDERKKNRVKRTFRSKALDIYQVVGENVGEEIQDEFKPPSKRLKKDEPEKIP
;
A
#
# COMPACT_ATOMS: atom_id res chain seq x y z
N LEU A 1 -15.13 1.19 10.33
CA LEU A 1 -15.57 2.41 11.05
C LEU A 1 -16.62 2.08 12.10
N ILE A 2 -17.80 1.58 11.70
CA ILE A 2 -18.88 1.19 12.62
C ILE A 2 -18.44 0.11 13.64
N THR A 3 -17.54 -0.80 13.27
CA THR A 3 -17.02 -1.85 14.18
C THR A 3 -16.34 -1.31 15.44
N TYR A 4 -15.73 -0.12 15.39
CA TYR A 4 -15.09 0.48 16.58
C TYR A 4 -16.10 0.87 17.66
N LEU A 5 -17.23 1.40 17.22
CA LEU A 5 -18.27 1.91 18.11
C LEU A 5 -19.17 0.78 18.63
N LYS A 6 -19.18 -0.37 17.95
CA LYS A 6 -19.86 -1.59 18.40
C LYS A 6 -19.10 -2.20 19.59
N GLY A 7 -19.74 -2.24 20.76
CA GLY A 7 -19.21 -2.89 21.96
C GLY A 7 -18.68 -1.96 23.06
N ARG A 8 -18.76 -0.63 22.88
CA ARG A 8 -18.53 0.37 23.94
C ARG A 8 -19.81 1.11 24.27
N GLU A 9 -19.96 1.52 25.53
CA GLU A 9 -21.00 2.46 25.92
C GLU A 9 -20.73 3.82 25.26
N SER A 10 -21.79 4.48 24.79
CA SER A 10 -21.73 5.74 24.02
C SER A 10 -21.09 6.91 24.77
N ASN A 11 -21.03 6.83 26.10
CA ASN A 11 -20.42 7.85 26.97
C ASN A 11 -18.88 7.85 26.93
N PHE A 12 -18.25 6.83 26.33
CA PHE A 12 -16.78 6.71 26.23
C PHE A 12 -16.26 6.83 24.80
N TRP A 13 -17.05 7.39 23.88
CA TRP A 13 -16.58 7.61 22.52
C TRP A 13 -15.68 8.86 22.48
N SER A 14 -14.38 8.66 22.33
CA SER A 14 -13.42 9.73 22.02
C SER A 14 -13.11 9.76 20.52
N TYR A 15 -13.05 10.98 19.97
CA TYR A 15 -12.61 11.21 18.61
C TYR A 15 -11.13 10.83 18.42
N MET A 16 -10.26 11.13 19.39
CA MET A 16 -8.85 10.78 19.32
C MET A 16 -8.60 9.26 19.37
N GLU A 17 -9.34 8.54 20.19
CA GLU A 17 -9.30 7.07 20.17
C GLU A 17 -9.82 6.51 18.85
N PHE A 18 -10.91 7.07 18.31
CA PHE A 18 -11.42 6.70 16.98
C PHE A 18 -10.34 6.87 15.92
N LEU A 19 -9.63 8.01 15.90
CA LEU A 19 -8.55 8.27 14.96
C LEU A 19 -7.43 7.25 15.11
N THR A 20 -6.94 7.04 16.34
CA THR A 20 -5.85 6.12 16.64
C THR A 20 -6.14 4.70 16.18
N LEU A 21 -7.34 4.18 16.48
CA LEU A 21 -7.71 2.80 16.17
C LEU A 21 -8.00 2.59 14.68
N ASN A 22 -8.42 3.63 13.96
CA ASN A 22 -8.68 3.56 12.53
C ASN A 22 -7.50 4.07 11.69
N ARG A 23 -6.31 4.29 12.27
CA ARG A 23 -5.17 4.92 11.61
C ARG A 23 -4.81 4.27 10.28
N THR A 24 -4.74 2.93 10.22
CA THR A 24 -4.43 2.20 8.97
C THR A 24 -5.44 2.51 7.87
N ILE A 25 -6.74 2.45 8.20
CA ILE A 25 -7.83 2.76 7.26
C ILE A 25 -7.73 4.23 6.83
N ILE A 26 -7.43 5.12 7.77
CA ILE A 26 -7.26 6.55 7.50
C ILE A 26 -6.16 6.78 6.47
N ILE A 27 -5.00 6.15 6.64
CA ILE A 27 -3.87 6.32 5.71
C ILE A 27 -4.25 5.91 4.28
N GLU A 28 -5.06 4.86 4.13
CA GLU A 28 -5.40 4.25 2.85
C GLU A 28 -6.66 4.82 2.19
N SER A 29 -7.47 5.59 2.90
CA SER A 29 -8.78 6.04 2.43
C SER A 29 -8.81 7.51 1.98
N PRO A 30 -9.66 7.89 1.00
CA PRO A 30 -9.87 9.28 0.66
C PRO A 30 -10.50 10.08 1.82
N PRO A 31 -10.30 11.41 1.87
CA PRO A 31 -9.63 12.23 0.85
C PRO A 31 -8.10 12.19 0.97
N PHE A 32 -7.41 12.15 -0.17
CA PHE A 32 -5.95 12.24 -0.25
C PHE A 32 -5.51 13.69 -0.42
N THR A 33 -5.49 14.44 0.68
CA THR A 33 -5.08 15.84 0.72
C THR A 33 -4.00 16.07 1.76
N ASN A 34 -3.20 17.12 1.58
CA ASN A 34 -2.25 17.62 2.57
C ASN A 34 -2.86 18.69 3.48
N ASN A 35 -4.13 19.04 3.29
CA ASN A 35 -4.83 19.96 4.16
C ASN A 35 -5.35 19.22 5.40
N TRP A 36 -4.64 19.36 6.53
CA TRP A 36 -5.01 18.71 7.79
C TRP A 36 -6.41 19.11 8.28
N THR A 37 -6.84 20.36 8.08
CA THR A 37 -8.19 20.82 8.49
C THR A 37 -9.29 20.09 7.73
N GLY A 38 -9.09 19.89 6.41
CA GLY A 38 -10.02 19.17 5.55
C GLY A 38 -10.08 17.68 5.89
N LEU A 39 -8.95 17.07 6.25
CA LEU A 39 -8.91 15.70 6.79
C LEU A 39 -9.71 15.62 8.08
N ASN A 40 -9.41 16.51 9.03
CA ASN A 40 -10.06 16.54 10.33
C ASN A 40 -11.58 16.66 10.19
N GLY A 41 -12.07 17.65 9.44
CA GLY A 41 -13.51 17.84 9.26
C GLY A 41 -14.19 16.64 8.60
N THR A 42 -13.54 16.01 7.61
CA THR A 42 -14.09 14.82 6.94
C THR A 42 -14.20 13.63 7.88
N TRP A 43 -13.14 13.36 8.65
CA TRP A 43 -13.10 12.22 9.56
C TRP A 43 -13.94 12.43 10.82
N PHE A 44 -14.03 13.65 11.31
CA PHE A 44 -14.97 14.03 12.36
C PHE A 44 -16.42 13.79 11.92
N LYS A 45 -16.79 14.20 10.70
CA LYS A 45 -18.13 13.92 10.16
C LYS A 45 -18.43 12.41 10.09
N ARG A 46 -17.45 11.59 9.67
CA ARG A 46 -17.60 10.12 9.65
C ARG A 46 -17.77 9.54 11.05
N PHE A 47 -17.03 10.07 12.03
CA PHE A 47 -17.15 9.67 13.42
C PHE A 47 -18.54 9.97 13.98
N VAL A 48 -19.04 11.20 13.77
CA VAL A 48 -20.40 11.60 14.19
C VAL A 48 -21.45 10.71 13.54
N GLN A 49 -21.41 10.51 12.22
CA GLN A 49 -22.36 9.66 11.51
C GLN A 49 -22.36 8.21 12.03
N ALA A 50 -21.18 7.62 12.21
CA ALA A 50 -21.08 6.26 12.73
C ALA A 50 -21.59 6.15 14.18
N SER A 51 -21.49 7.24 14.95
CA SER A 51 -21.97 7.33 16.33
C SER A 51 -23.50 7.43 16.38
N GLU A 52 -24.10 8.26 15.54
CA GLU A 52 -25.55 8.40 15.38
C GLU A 52 -26.22 7.08 14.94
N GLU A 53 -25.58 6.31 14.07
CA GLU A 53 -26.08 5.00 13.62
C GLU A 53 -26.18 3.95 14.74
N LEU A 54 -25.47 4.14 15.86
CA LEU A 54 -25.38 3.15 16.96
C LEU A 54 -26.13 3.56 18.23
N GLY A 55 -26.53 4.83 18.35
CA GLY A 55 -27.33 5.31 19.46
C GLY A 55 -27.25 6.84 19.60
N PRO A 56 -28.12 7.46 20.41
CA PRO A 56 -28.07 8.89 20.64
C PRO A 56 -26.74 9.27 21.27
N VAL A 57 -25.93 10.04 20.53
CA VAL A 57 -24.66 10.59 20.97
C VAL A 57 -24.94 11.60 22.07
N SER A 58 -24.37 11.43 23.26
CA SER A 58 -24.37 12.50 24.25
C SER A 58 -23.42 13.60 23.75
N THR A 59 -23.85 14.86 23.85
CA THR A 59 -23.09 16.04 23.40
C THR A 59 -21.71 16.17 24.07
N ALA A 60 -21.43 15.38 25.11
CA ALA A 60 -20.15 15.30 25.81
C ALA A 60 -18.99 14.73 24.96
N VAL A 61 -19.29 14.00 23.87
CA VAL A 61 -18.29 13.46 22.93
C VAL A 61 -17.50 14.56 22.19
N VAL A 62 -17.99 15.80 22.17
CA VAL A 62 -17.55 16.85 21.24
C VAL A 62 -16.47 17.79 21.82
N GLU A 63 -16.24 17.81 23.13
CA GLU A 63 -15.35 18.80 23.77
C GLU A 63 -13.99 18.24 24.25
N GLU A 64 -13.41 17.29 23.54
CA GLU A 64 -11.97 17.03 23.72
C GLU A 64 -11.19 18.18 23.07
N LYS A 65 -10.68 19.12 23.88
CA LYS A 65 -9.70 20.15 23.47
C LYS A 65 -8.32 19.52 23.18
N VAL A 66 -8.29 18.42 22.45
CA VAL A 66 -7.03 17.81 22.02
C VAL A 66 -6.63 18.45 20.70
N ASP A 67 -5.40 18.96 20.66
CA ASP A 67 -4.81 19.39 19.40
C ASP A 67 -4.54 18.17 18.52
N VAL A 68 -5.48 17.92 17.61
CA VAL A 68 -5.41 16.81 16.65
C VAL A 68 -4.50 17.12 15.46
N ARG A 69 -3.91 18.32 15.39
CA ARG A 69 -3.09 18.74 14.25
C ARG A 69 -1.88 17.85 14.05
N LEU A 70 -1.13 17.55 15.12
CA LEU A 70 0.07 16.70 15.06
C LEU A 70 -0.27 15.30 14.52
N TYR A 71 -1.41 14.74 14.95
CA TYR A 71 -1.89 13.46 14.42
C TYR A 71 -2.08 13.50 12.90
N TRP A 72 -2.70 14.57 12.39
CA TRP A 72 -2.96 14.71 10.96
C TRP A 72 -1.69 14.99 10.15
N GLU A 73 -0.75 15.77 10.69
CA GLU A 73 0.57 15.98 10.09
C GLU A 73 1.32 14.65 9.94
N ASP A 74 1.29 13.80 10.98
CA ASP A 74 1.87 12.46 10.93
C ASP A 74 1.21 11.57 9.86
N VAL A 75 -0.12 11.59 9.75
CA VAL A 75 -0.85 10.84 8.70
C VAL A 75 -0.45 11.32 7.31
N ILE A 76 -0.31 12.63 7.12
CA ILE A 76 0.09 13.22 5.83
C ILE A 76 1.50 12.75 5.46
N ASP A 77 2.44 12.80 6.40
CA ASP A 77 3.81 12.38 6.15
C ASP A 77 3.93 10.88 5.90
N GLU A 78 3.15 10.06 6.60
CA GLU A 78 3.06 8.64 6.34
C GLU A 78 2.50 8.34 4.94
N ARG A 79 1.47 9.08 4.50
CA ARG A 79 0.94 8.98 3.13
C ARG A 79 1.97 9.36 2.08
N LYS A 80 2.76 10.42 2.30
CA LYS A 80 3.86 10.81 1.39
C LYS A 80 4.90 9.69 1.30
N LYS A 81 5.34 9.15 2.44
CA LYS A 81 6.29 8.02 2.50
C LYS A 81 5.76 6.80 1.74
N ASN A 82 4.47 6.48 1.91
CA ASN A 82 3.84 5.34 1.24
C ASN A 82 3.72 5.53 -0.27
N ARG A 83 3.48 6.76 -0.75
CA ARG A 83 3.52 7.07 -2.18
C ARG A 83 4.90 6.81 -2.78
N VAL A 84 5.95 7.33 -2.15
CA VAL A 84 7.34 7.12 -2.60
C VAL A 84 7.68 5.63 -2.65
N LYS A 85 7.36 4.88 -1.60
CA LYS A 85 7.58 3.43 -1.55
C LYS A 85 6.86 2.69 -2.68
N ARG A 86 5.61 3.04 -2.97
CA ARG A 86 4.84 2.44 -4.07
C ARG A 86 5.47 2.75 -5.43
N THR A 87 5.89 3.99 -5.68
CA THR A 87 6.58 4.37 -6.92
C THR A 87 7.90 3.63 -7.08
N PHE A 88 8.70 3.53 -6.03
CA PHE A 88 9.97 2.80 -6.07
C PHE A 88 9.75 1.32 -6.42
N ARG A 89 8.78 0.66 -5.77
CA ARG A 89 8.41 -0.74 -6.07
C ARG A 89 7.95 -0.92 -7.52
N SER A 90 7.11 -0.03 -8.03
CA SER A 90 6.66 -0.07 -9.43
C SER A 90 7.84 0.02 -10.40
N LYS A 91 8.71 1.02 -10.23
CA LYS A 91 9.88 1.20 -11.09
C LYS A 91 10.85 0.03 -11.03
N ALA A 92 11.05 -0.55 -9.85
CA ALA A 92 11.89 -1.72 -9.69
C ALA A 92 11.32 -2.93 -10.44
N LEU A 93 9.99 -3.15 -10.36
CA LEU A 93 9.31 -4.21 -11.11
C LEU A 93 9.45 -4.02 -12.62
N ASP A 94 9.27 -2.80 -13.13
CA ASP A 94 9.43 -2.49 -14.55
C ASP A 94 10.85 -2.83 -15.03
N ILE A 95 11.89 -2.50 -14.25
CA ILE A 95 13.29 -2.83 -14.57
C ILE A 95 13.51 -4.35 -14.63
N TYR A 96 13.00 -5.10 -13.65
CA TYR A 96 13.16 -6.55 -13.63
C TYR A 96 12.45 -7.22 -14.80
N GLN A 97 11.30 -6.70 -15.22
CA GLN A 97 10.59 -7.20 -16.40
C GLN A 97 11.43 -7.01 -17.66
N VAL A 98 11.97 -5.81 -17.89
CA VAL A 98 12.82 -5.52 -19.06
C VAL A 98 14.07 -6.41 -19.07
N VAL A 99 14.72 -6.62 -17.92
CA VAL A 99 15.88 -7.51 -17.83
C VAL A 99 15.48 -8.96 -18.12
N GLY A 100 14.36 -9.44 -17.58
CA GLY A 100 13.89 -10.80 -17.82
C GLY A 100 13.54 -11.08 -19.29
N GLU A 101 12.92 -10.10 -19.97
CA GLU A 101 12.60 -10.18 -21.40
C GLU A 101 13.88 -10.22 -22.27
N ASN A 102 14.89 -9.41 -21.94
CA ASN A 102 16.14 -9.34 -22.73
C ASN A 102 17.11 -10.52 -22.47
N VAL A 103 17.18 -11.04 -21.24
CA VAL A 103 18.07 -12.17 -20.90
C VAL A 103 17.52 -13.50 -21.43
N GLY A 104 16.20 -13.60 -21.68
CA GLY A 104 15.58 -14.77 -22.28
C GLY A 104 16.02 -15.05 -23.73
N GLU A 105 16.45 -14.03 -24.47
CA GLU A 105 16.96 -14.18 -25.85
C GLU A 105 18.43 -14.62 -25.88
N GLU A 106 19.26 -14.14 -24.96
CA GLU A 106 20.72 -14.38 -24.97
C GLU A 106 21.10 -15.80 -24.52
N ILE A 107 20.28 -16.44 -23.65
CA ILE A 107 20.55 -17.81 -23.16
C ILE A 107 20.26 -18.89 -24.22
N GLN A 108 19.43 -18.61 -25.25
CA GLN A 108 19.13 -19.62 -26.27
C GLN A 108 20.29 -19.88 -27.25
N ASP A 109 21.22 -18.92 -27.42
CA ASP A 109 22.36 -19.10 -28.33
C ASP A 109 23.52 -19.87 -27.70
N GLU A 110 23.67 -19.87 -26.37
CA GLU A 110 24.69 -20.67 -25.67
C GLU A 110 24.34 -22.16 -25.54
N PHE A 111 23.07 -22.54 -25.72
CA PHE A 111 22.58 -23.92 -25.58
C PHE A 111 22.34 -24.65 -26.92
N LYS A 112 22.89 -24.16 -28.04
CA LYS A 112 22.95 -24.97 -29.27
C LYS A 112 24.07 -26.00 -29.15
N PRO A 113 23.79 -27.31 -29.00
CA PRO A 113 24.84 -28.31 -28.97
C PRO A 113 25.60 -28.28 -30.30
N PRO A 114 26.95 -28.34 -30.30
CA PRO A 114 27.72 -28.40 -31.54
C PRO A 114 27.40 -29.74 -32.23
N SER A 115 26.67 -29.66 -33.35
CA SER A 115 26.41 -30.80 -34.23
C SER A 115 27.73 -31.27 -34.82
N LYS A 116 28.34 -32.28 -34.18
CA LYS A 116 29.55 -32.96 -34.68
C LYS A 116 29.21 -33.66 -35.99
N ARG A 117 29.48 -32.99 -37.12
CA ARG A 117 29.78 -33.68 -38.38
C ARG A 117 31.18 -34.27 -38.25
N LEU A 118 31.28 -35.55 -37.93
CA LEU A 118 32.45 -36.34 -38.32
C LEU A 118 32.05 -37.21 -39.51
N LYS A 119 32.37 -36.76 -40.71
CA LYS A 119 32.64 -37.68 -41.82
C LYS A 119 34.01 -38.28 -41.56
N LYS A 120 34.08 -39.59 -41.35
CA LYS A 120 35.35 -40.31 -41.39
C LYS A 120 35.40 -41.01 -42.74
N ASP A 121 36.01 -40.32 -43.69
CA ASP A 121 36.41 -40.91 -44.96
C ASP A 121 37.52 -41.94 -44.70
N GLU A 122 37.37 -43.06 -45.37
CA GLU A 122 38.29 -44.19 -45.45
C GLU A 122 39.63 -43.77 -46.08
N PRO A 123 40.71 -44.53 -45.86
CA PRO A 123 41.28 -45.13 -47.07
C PRO A 123 41.68 -46.59 -46.91
N GLU A 124 41.42 -47.32 -48.00
CA GLU A 124 41.85 -48.67 -48.34
C GLU A 124 43.33 -48.93 -48.05
N LYS A 125 43.65 -50.16 -47.65
CA LYS A 125 44.94 -50.81 -47.96
C LYS A 125 44.77 -52.32 -48.17
N ILE A 126 44.86 -52.72 -49.43
CA ILE A 126 45.23 -54.05 -49.99
C ILE A 126 46.77 -53.99 -50.20
N PRO A 127 47.58 -55.08 -50.11
CA PRO A 127 47.31 -56.46 -50.52
C PRO A 127 47.40 -57.56 -49.45
#